data_AF-A0AA41YLQ7-F1
#
_entry.id   AF-A0AA41YLQ7-F1
#
_cell.length_a   1.000
_cell.length_b   1.000
_cell.length_c   1.000
_cell.angle_alpha   90.00
_cell.angle_beta   90.00
_cell.angle_gamma   90.00
#
_symmetry.space_group_name_H-M   'P 1'
#
loop_
_entity.id
_entity.type
_entity.pdbx_description
1 polymer ?
#
loop_
_entity_poly.entity_id
_entity_poly.type
_entity_poly.pdbx_seq_one_letter_code
_entity_poly.pdbx_strand_id
1 'polypeptide(L)'
;MDTTALHRFTADKPGHTLRECPHCALLQRVPDMKAGGAAICPRCGAVLRRQRTDPFRRPLAFAVTGLFMFAVAARMTFLVFDLSGRVNETTLESGPLELQAQGMWELAIVVFITTMFAPLAKLISLVWVLGCLQLRRAPRHLHAVFRWVELLSPWAMVEVFLLGVFVAYTKLIDLAHVEVGVAVYTLGALMLATAAADATLDHMAVWEALQRRGLTARPMNAADAPQLPVPGVRLLGCECCGLVTPAAPRCPRCGSRLHARKPDSLNRTVALLVAAMILYIPANLLPVMTIISFGSGSPSTILGGVVELADAGMWPLAILVFFASITVPVLKLIGLWLLVITTRNASSWRLRERTRIYRIVEGVGRWSMIDVFMISILTAIVRLGTLATIRPGPGVTSFCGVVIVTMFAAMIFDPRLMWDAAERRQEQRGPATMRTAQAAAR
;
A
#
# COMPACT_ATOMS: atom_id res chain seq x y z
N MET A 1 16.67 24.60 22.53
CA MET A 1 16.66 23.43 23.42
C MET A 1 17.96 22.69 23.19
N ASP A 2 18.82 22.73 24.21
CA ASP A 2 20.09 22.02 24.38
C ASP A 2 20.59 21.13 23.24
N THR A 3 21.56 21.66 22.49
CA THR A 3 22.49 20.92 21.63
C THR A 3 23.35 19.89 22.41
N THR A 4 23.25 19.88 23.73
CA THR A 4 23.88 18.94 24.67
C THR A 4 23.13 17.61 24.86
N ALA A 5 21.94 17.43 24.27
CA ALA A 5 21.20 16.15 24.32
C ALA A 5 21.66 15.10 23.29
N LEU A 6 22.60 15.41 22.40
CA LEU A 6 23.16 14.48 21.40
C LEU A 6 24.28 13.56 21.96
N HIS A 7 24.72 13.76 23.21
CA HIS A 7 25.95 13.15 23.73
C HIS A 7 25.81 12.10 24.84
N ARG A 8 24.66 11.42 24.98
CA ARG A 8 24.57 10.25 25.87
C ARG A 8 24.00 9.02 25.18
N PHE A 9 24.76 8.52 24.21
CA PHE A 9 24.61 7.17 23.71
C PHE A 9 25.80 6.32 24.17
N THR A 10 25.83 5.99 25.47
CA THR A 10 26.75 4.98 26.00
C THR A 10 26.33 3.58 25.54
N ALA A 11 27.28 2.65 25.61
CA ALA A 11 27.27 1.26 25.13
C ALA A 11 25.90 0.55 24.96
N ASP A 12 25.87 -0.32 23.95
CA ASP A 12 24.78 -1.25 23.65
C ASP A 12 24.30 -1.95 24.93
N LYS A 13 23.10 -1.57 25.43
CA LYS A 13 22.47 -2.33 26.51
C LYS A 13 21.88 -3.58 25.88
N PRO A 14 22.21 -4.79 26.37
CA PRO A 14 21.61 -6.01 25.85
C PRO A 14 20.09 -5.88 25.89
N GLY A 15 19.44 -6.14 24.75
CA GLY A 15 18.00 -6.04 24.58
C GLY A 15 17.48 -4.69 24.09
N HIS A 16 18.29 -3.87 23.41
CA HIS A 16 17.81 -2.68 22.71
C HIS A 16 18.29 -2.65 21.26
N THR A 17 17.39 -2.40 20.31
CA THR A 17 17.71 -2.29 18.88
C THR A 17 17.61 -0.83 18.41
N LEU A 18 18.65 -0.31 17.75
CA LEU A 18 18.62 1.05 17.20
C LEU A 18 17.71 1.12 15.97
N ARG A 19 16.82 2.10 15.91
CA ARG A 19 15.92 2.35 14.77
C ARG A 19 15.77 3.81 14.42
N GLU A 20 15.70 4.07 13.12
CA GLU A 20 15.24 5.36 12.58
C GLU A 20 13.73 5.30 12.38
N CYS A 21 12.99 6.32 12.85
CA CYS A 21 11.57 6.42 12.55
C CYS A 21 11.36 6.73 11.05
N PRO A 22 10.54 5.93 10.33
CA PRO A 22 10.33 6.13 8.89
C PRO A 22 9.61 7.45 8.56
N HIS A 23 8.89 8.04 9.51
CA HIS A 23 8.12 9.27 9.27
C HIS A 23 8.80 10.57 9.71
N CYS A 24 9.64 10.53 10.75
CA CYS A 24 10.24 11.75 11.33
C CYS A 24 11.75 11.67 11.52
N ALA A 25 12.40 10.62 11.00
CA ALA A 25 13.83 10.37 11.05
C ALA A 25 14.47 10.30 12.46
N LEU A 26 13.66 10.26 13.52
CA LEU A 26 14.20 10.19 14.88
C LEU A 26 14.87 8.84 15.10
N LEU A 27 16.19 8.87 15.29
CA LEU A 27 17.00 7.73 15.71
C LEU A 27 16.78 7.49 17.21
N GLN A 28 16.37 6.27 17.56
CA GLN A 28 16.04 5.89 18.92
C GLN A 28 16.32 4.41 19.19
N ARG A 29 16.63 4.09 20.44
CA ARG A 29 16.80 2.70 20.89
C ARG A 29 15.44 2.13 21.28
N VAL A 30 15.03 1.07 20.59
CA VAL A 30 13.80 0.35 20.84
C VAL A 30 14.11 -0.82 21.78
N PRO A 31 13.55 -0.85 23.00
CA PRO A 31 13.75 -1.98 23.92
C PRO A 31 13.11 -3.25 23.36
N ASP A 32 13.65 -4.39 23.75
CA ASP A 32 12.99 -5.68 23.62
C ASP A 32 11.75 -5.68 24.52
N MET A 33 10.62 -5.98 23.91
CA MET A 33 9.32 -5.98 24.58
C MET A 33 8.83 -7.41 24.72
N LYS A 34 8.06 -7.66 25.78
CA LYS A 34 7.28 -8.89 25.90
C LYS A 34 6.32 -9.03 24.70
N ALA A 35 5.95 -10.26 24.37
CA ALA A 35 5.03 -10.53 23.28
C ALA A 35 3.71 -9.75 23.48
N GLY A 36 3.24 -9.09 22.42
CA GLY A 36 2.09 -8.18 22.45
C GLY A 36 2.45 -6.70 22.64
N GLY A 37 3.68 -6.36 23.05
CA GLY A 37 4.12 -4.99 23.20
C GLY A 37 4.29 -4.23 21.87
N ALA A 38 4.11 -2.92 21.90
CA ALA A 38 4.35 -2.02 20.77
C ALA A 38 5.21 -0.83 21.17
N ALA A 39 6.23 -0.52 20.37
CA ALA A 39 7.06 0.66 20.52
C ALA A 39 6.54 1.78 19.63
N ILE A 40 6.36 2.97 20.19
CA ILE A 40 5.82 4.14 19.50
C ILE A 40 6.87 5.25 19.52
N CYS A 41 7.03 5.95 18.39
CA CYS A 41 7.90 7.11 18.28
C CYS A 41 7.34 8.28 19.11
N PRO A 42 8.09 8.86 20.06
CA PRO A 42 7.59 9.95 20.91
C PRO A 42 7.40 11.27 20.14
N ARG A 43 8.05 11.41 18.97
CA ARG A 43 7.99 12.62 18.14
C ARG A 43 6.72 12.67 17.30
N CYS A 44 6.44 11.62 16.53
CA CYS A 44 5.34 11.60 15.54
C CYS A 44 4.21 10.61 15.86
N GLY A 45 4.37 9.75 16.88
CA GLY A 45 3.37 8.75 17.24
C GLY A 45 3.28 7.55 16.29
N ALA A 46 4.29 7.33 15.44
CA ALA A 46 4.34 6.17 14.57
C ALA A 46 4.74 4.90 15.34
N VAL A 47 4.14 3.75 14.99
CA VAL A 47 4.54 2.45 15.55
C VAL A 47 5.86 2.03 14.91
N LEU A 48 6.90 1.81 15.71
CA LEU A 48 8.24 1.45 15.26
C LEU A 48 8.44 -0.07 15.18
N ARG A 49 7.81 -0.80 16.11
CA ARG A 49 7.83 -2.27 16.20
C ARG A 49 6.62 -2.71 17.00
N ARG A 50 6.00 -3.82 16.59
CA ARG A 50 5.00 -4.53 17.38
C ARG A 50 5.43 -5.98 17.50
N GLN A 51 5.74 -6.43 18.71
CA GLN A 51 6.21 -7.78 18.97
C GLN A 51 5.03 -8.75 18.91
N ARG A 52 5.00 -9.64 17.90
CA ARG A 52 3.91 -10.62 17.75
C ARG A 52 4.20 -11.91 18.51
N THR A 53 3.14 -12.59 18.97
CA THR A 53 3.21 -13.93 19.55
C THR A 53 3.38 -14.95 18.42
N ASP A 54 4.43 -15.77 18.50
CA ASP A 54 4.80 -16.76 17.47
C ASP A 54 4.90 -16.18 16.04
N PRO A 55 5.95 -15.38 15.77
CA PRO A 55 6.08 -14.62 14.53
C PRO A 55 6.40 -15.48 13.28
N PHE A 56 6.51 -16.81 13.42
CA PHE A 56 6.88 -17.70 12.33
C PHE A 56 5.80 -18.74 12.01
N ARG A 57 5.27 -19.48 12.99
CA ARG A 57 4.36 -20.60 12.69
C ARG A 57 2.94 -20.13 12.38
N ARG A 58 2.42 -19.14 13.11
CA ARG A 58 1.09 -18.55 12.86
C ARG A 58 0.96 -17.93 11.46
N PRO A 59 1.85 -17.00 11.04
CA PRO A 59 1.76 -16.46 9.69
C PRO A 59 2.00 -17.52 8.62
N LEU A 60 2.84 -18.55 8.87
CA LEU A 60 3.00 -19.67 7.94
C LEU A 60 1.69 -20.46 7.78
N ALA A 61 1.01 -20.81 8.87
CA ALA A 61 -0.26 -21.53 8.81
C ALA A 61 -1.30 -20.77 8.01
N PHE A 62 -1.46 -19.46 8.27
CA PHE A 62 -2.38 -18.62 7.50
C PHE A 62 -1.96 -18.47 6.03
N ALA A 63 -0.66 -18.39 5.73
CA ALA A 63 -0.18 -18.33 4.35
C ALA A 63 -0.43 -19.63 3.58
N VAL A 64 -0.27 -20.80 4.22
CA VAL A 64 -0.59 -22.11 3.62
C VAL A 64 -2.10 -22.24 3.40
N THR A 65 -2.92 -21.87 4.39
CA THR A 65 -4.38 -21.82 4.22
C THR A 65 -4.78 -20.88 3.09
N GLY A 66 -4.17 -19.69 3.01
CA GLY A 66 -4.40 -18.74 1.93
C GLY A 66 -4.03 -19.32 0.56
N LEU A 67 -2.90 -20.01 0.44
CA LEU A 67 -2.49 -20.63 -0.82
C LEU A 67 -3.48 -21.71 -1.27
N PHE A 68 -4.00 -22.51 -0.34
CA PHE A 68 -5.04 -23.50 -0.63
C PHE A 68 -6.35 -22.81 -1.05
N MET A 69 -6.81 -21.79 -0.30
CA MET A 69 -8.03 -21.04 -0.65
C MET A 69 -7.92 -20.36 -2.01
N PHE A 70 -6.76 -19.81 -2.35
CA PHE A 70 -6.49 -19.23 -3.67
C PHE A 70 -6.61 -20.29 -4.77
N ALA A 71 -6.03 -21.49 -4.58
CA ALA A 71 -6.11 -22.56 -5.55
C ALA A 71 -7.54 -23.06 -5.79
N VAL A 72 -8.39 -23.08 -4.75
CA VAL A 72 -9.82 -23.40 -4.89
C VAL A 72 -10.54 -22.25 -5.59
N ALA A 73 -10.37 -21.00 -5.14
CA ALA A 73 -11.01 -19.83 -5.72
C ALA A 73 -10.70 -19.65 -7.22
N ALA A 74 -9.48 -19.96 -7.63
CA ALA A 74 -9.04 -19.83 -9.01
C ALA A 74 -9.68 -20.87 -9.96
N ARG A 75 -10.24 -21.98 -9.45
CA ARG A 75 -10.85 -23.04 -10.27
C ARG A 75 -12.37 -23.11 -10.18
N MET A 76 -12.96 -22.51 -9.15
CA MET A 76 -14.40 -22.58 -8.92
C MET A 76 -15.13 -21.45 -9.63
N THR A 77 -16.42 -21.68 -9.92
CA THR A 77 -17.30 -20.66 -10.47
C THR A 77 -17.54 -19.54 -9.46
N PHE A 78 -17.52 -18.32 -9.98
CA PHE A 78 -17.52 -17.07 -9.25
C PHE A 78 -18.94 -16.54 -9.08
N LEU A 79 -19.57 -16.17 -10.19
CA LEU A 79 -20.97 -15.77 -10.25
C LEU A 79 -21.62 -16.45 -11.45
N VAL A 80 -22.82 -16.96 -11.22
CA VAL A 80 -23.68 -17.49 -12.29
C VAL A 80 -24.77 -16.46 -12.54
N PHE A 81 -24.87 -16.03 -13.79
CA PHE A 81 -25.85 -15.05 -14.22
C PHE A 81 -26.83 -15.70 -15.18
N ASP A 82 -28.11 -15.68 -14.83
CA ASP A 82 -29.18 -16.16 -15.71
C ASP A 82 -30.11 -15.01 -16.09
N LEU A 83 -30.26 -14.83 -17.39
CA LEU A 83 -31.21 -13.87 -17.97
C LEU A 83 -31.89 -14.56 -19.16
N SER A 84 -33.19 -14.82 -19.01
CA SER A 84 -34.02 -15.44 -20.03
C SER A 84 -33.50 -16.80 -20.54
N GLY A 85 -32.91 -17.62 -19.65
CA GLY A 85 -32.46 -18.99 -19.95
C GLY A 85 -31.07 -19.10 -20.55
N ARG A 86 -30.32 -17.99 -20.64
CA ARG A 86 -28.88 -17.99 -20.97
C ARG A 86 -28.07 -17.88 -19.70
N VAL A 87 -27.45 -19.00 -19.33
CA VAL A 87 -26.56 -19.08 -18.18
C VAL A 87 -25.14 -18.67 -18.60
N ASN A 88 -24.58 -17.66 -17.96
CA ASN A 88 -23.18 -17.28 -18.10
C ASN A 88 -22.43 -17.55 -16.79
N GLU A 89 -21.43 -18.42 -16.83
CA GLU A 89 -20.57 -18.73 -15.70
C GLU A 89 -19.29 -17.90 -15.78
N THR A 90 -18.99 -17.19 -14.69
CA THR A 90 -17.75 -16.40 -14.59
C THR A 90 -16.78 -17.06 -13.62
N THR A 91 -15.48 -16.90 -13.88
CA THR A 91 -14.39 -17.35 -13.01
C THR A 91 -13.53 -16.15 -12.62
N LEU A 92 -12.54 -16.33 -11.74
CA LEU A 92 -11.65 -15.23 -11.33
C LEU A 92 -10.90 -14.59 -12.52
N GLU A 93 -10.61 -15.38 -13.54
CA GLU A 93 -9.85 -15.00 -14.73
C GLU A 93 -10.71 -14.41 -15.86
N SER A 94 -12.04 -14.58 -15.82
CA SER A 94 -12.93 -14.05 -16.86
C SER A 94 -12.91 -12.52 -16.93
N GLY A 95 -12.69 -11.83 -15.80
CA GLY A 95 -12.55 -10.37 -15.74
C GLY A 95 -11.43 -9.84 -16.63
N PRO A 96 -10.16 -10.17 -16.37
CA PRO A 96 -9.03 -9.77 -17.21
C PRO A 96 -9.16 -10.20 -18.67
N LEU A 97 -9.62 -11.42 -18.93
CA LEU A 97 -9.76 -11.95 -20.29
C LEU A 97 -10.79 -11.16 -21.10
N GLU A 98 -11.91 -10.77 -20.48
CA GLU A 98 -12.94 -9.98 -21.15
C GLU A 98 -12.49 -8.54 -21.40
N LEU A 99 -11.79 -7.91 -20.45
CA LEU A 99 -11.19 -6.59 -20.67
C LEU A 99 -10.20 -6.60 -21.84
N GLN A 100 -9.41 -7.67 -21.98
CA GLN A 100 -8.51 -7.86 -23.11
C GLN A 100 -9.28 -8.04 -24.42
N ALA A 101 -10.35 -8.85 -24.42
CA ALA A 101 -11.19 -9.08 -25.60
C ALA A 101 -11.86 -7.79 -26.10
N GLN A 102 -12.10 -6.83 -25.21
CA GLN A 102 -12.66 -5.51 -25.54
C GLN A 102 -11.60 -4.45 -25.84
N GLY A 103 -10.33 -4.84 -26.02
CA GLY A 103 -9.24 -3.97 -26.45
C GLY A 103 -8.55 -3.17 -25.33
N MET A 104 -8.96 -3.35 -24.07
CA MET A 104 -8.37 -2.64 -22.93
C MET A 104 -7.32 -3.50 -22.21
N TRP A 105 -6.26 -3.82 -22.96
CA TRP A 105 -5.18 -4.68 -22.48
C TRP A 105 -4.45 -4.08 -21.26
N GLU A 106 -4.40 -2.75 -21.11
CA GLU A 106 -3.77 -2.08 -19.98
C GLU A 106 -4.49 -2.43 -18.66
N LEU A 107 -5.82 -2.35 -18.67
CA LEU A 107 -6.65 -2.69 -17.51
C LEU A 107 -6.62 -4.18 -17.23
N ALA A 108 -6.64 -5.02 -18.27
CA ALA A 108 -6.50 -6.47 -18.12
C ALA A 108 -5.22 -6.85 -17.37
N ILE A 109 -4.08 -6.25 -17.74
CA ILE A 109 -2.79 -6.47 -17.06
C ILE A 109 -2.84 -6.02 -15.61
N VAL A 110 -3.37 -4.83 -15.33
CA VAL A 110 -3.44 -4.29 -13.97
C VAL A 110 -4.32 -5.19 -13.08
N VAL A 111 -5.50 -5.57 -13.55
CA VAL A 111 -6.41 -6.44 -12.79
C VAL A 111 -5.76 -7.81 -12.58
N PHE A 112 -5.23 -8.44 -13.62
CA PHE A 112 -4.54 -9.73 -13.50
C PHE A 112 -3.37 -9.69 -12.50
N ILE A 113 -2.54 -8.65 -12.56
CA ILE A 113 -1.40 -8.50 -11.66
C ILE A 113 -1.86 -8.37 -10.21
N THR A 114 -2.90 -7.59 -9.95
CA THR A 114 -3.32 -7.24 -8.58
C THR A 114 -4.24 -8.27 -7.93
N THR A 115 -5.03 -9.01 -8.71
CA THR A 115 -5.99 -10.01 -8.20
C THR A 115 -5.43 -11.43 -8.21
N MET A 116 -4.57 -11.77 -9.17
CA MET A 116 -4.02 -13.13 -9.32
C MET A 116 -2.53 -13.18 -9.01
N PHE A 117 -1.70 -12.47 -9.79
CA PHE A 117 -0.25 -12.64 -9.72
C PHE A 117 0.34 -12.20 -8.37
N ALA A 118 0.05 -10.99 -7.91
CA ALA A 118 0.64 -10.43 -6.69
C ALA A 118 0.22 -11.19 -5.42
N PRO A 119 -1.07 -11.52 -5.20
CA PRO A 119 -1.49 -12.36 -4.07
C PRO A 119 -0.83 -13.74 -4.08
N LEU A 120 -0.81 -14.41 -5.23
CA LEU A 120 -0.20 -15.74 -5.37
C LEU A 120 1.30 -15.69 -5.11
N ALA A 121 2.01 -14.76 -5.76
CA ALA A 121 3.45 -14.59 -5.59
C ALA A 121 3.81 -14.22 -4.13
N LYS A 122 2.99 -13.37 -3.47
CA LYS A 122 3.15 -13.04 -2.04
C LYS A 122 2.99 -14.28 -1.16
N LEU A 123 1.93 -15.06 -1.35
CA LEU A 123 1.64 -16.26 -0.55
C LEU A 123 2.70 -17.34 -0.73
N ILE A 124 3.07 -17.67 -1.98
CA ILE A 124 4.14 -18.65 -2.27
C ILE A 124 5.45 -18.19 -1.63
N SER A 125 5.81 -16.92 -1.79
CA SER A 125 7.05 -16.38 -1.22
C SER A 125 7.05 -16.41 0.31
N LEU A 126 5.90 -16.12 0.94
CA LEU A 126 5.77 -16.14 2.40
C LEU A 126 5.85 -17.56 2.96
N VAL A 127 5.15 -18.53 2.34
CA VAL A 127 5.26 -19.96 2.69
C VAL A 127 6.69 -20.44 2.52
N TRP A 128 7.33 -20.09 1.40
CA TRP A 128 8.72 -20.47 1.12
C TRP A 128 9.69 -19.91 2.16
N VAL A 129 9.62 -18.61 2.47
CA VAL A 129 10.51 -17.96 3.44
C VAL A 129 10.33 -18.51 4.84
N LEU A 130 9.09 -18.56 5.33
CA LEU A 130 8.80 -19.00 6.70
C LEU A 130 9.01 -20.52 6.86
N GLY A 131 8.70 -21.31 5.83
CA GLY A 131 8.99 -22.75 5.82
C GLY A 131 10.49 -23.04 5.83
N CYS A 132 11.27 -22.38 4.97
CA CYS A 132 12.72 -22.55 4.93
C CYS A 132 13.42 -22.07 6.22
N LEU A 133 12.87 -21.07 6.90
CA LEU A 133 13.37 -20.64 8.22
C LEU A 133 13.14 -21.68 9.32
N GLN A 134 12.27 -22.68 9.11
CA GLN A 134 12.10 -23.80 10.04
C GLN A 134 13.03 -24.97 9.73
N LEU A 135 13.55 -25.06 8.51
CA LEU A 135 14.53 -26.07 8.11
C LEU A 135 15.90 -25.79 8.74
N ARG A 136 16.68 -26.87 8.97
CA ARG A 136 18.06 -26.78 9.50
C ARG A 136 19.04 -26.16 8.49
N ARG A 137 18.81 -26.38 7.19
CA ARG A 137 19.58 -25.78 6.08
C ARG A 137 18.64 -24.93 5.24
N ALA A 138 18.92 -23.63 5.17
CA ALA A 138 18.08 -22.66 4.49
C ALA A 138 18.84 -22.05 3.29
N PRO A 139 18.18 -21.83 2.13
CA PRO A 139 18.83 -21.29 0.94
C PRO A 139 19.34 -19.85 1.15
N ARG A 140 20.51 -19.53 0.56
CA ARG A 140 21.21 -18.25 0.78
C ARG A 140 20.43 -17.01 0.32
N HIS A 141 19.54 -17.15 -0.67
CA HIS A 141 18.80 -16.03 -1.29
C HIS A 141 17.47 -15.68 -0.60
N LEU A 142 17.18 -16.22 0.59
CA LEU A 142 15.93 -15.96 1.31
C LEU A 142 15.66 -14.47 1.59
N HIS A 143 16.70 -13.68 1.86
CA HIS A 143 16.56 -12.23 2.04
C HIS A 143 16.01 -11.53 0.78
N ALA A 144 16.40 -12.00 -0.41
CA ALA A 144 15.91 -11.42 -1.66
C ALA A 144 14.42 -11.77 -1.87
N VAL A 145 14.01 -13.00 -1.57
CA VAL A 145 12.61 -13.43 -1.63
C VAL A 145 11.74 -12.65 -0.63
N PHE A 146 12.20 -12.47 0.61
CA PHE A 146 11.44 -11.70 1.58
C PHE A 146 11.33 -10.21 1.22
N ARG A 147 12.34 -9.64 0.54
CA ARG A 147 12.23 -8.31 -0.05
C ARG A 147 11.13 -8.22 -1.11
N TRP A 148 10.93 -9.27 -1.92
CA TRP A 148 9.81 -9.33 -2.87
C TRP A 148 8.47 -9.37 -2.16
N VAL A 149 8.35 -10.08 -1.02
CA VAL A 149 7.11 -10.07 -0.20
C VAL A 149 6.74 -8.65 0.22
N GLU A 150 7.72 -7.85 0.70
CA GLU A 150 7.47 -6.45 1.09
C GLU A 150 7.06 -5.58 -0.11
N LEU A 151 7.63 -5.82 -1.30
CA LEU A 151 7.27 -5.10 -2.52
C LEU A 151 5.89 -5.49 -3.05
N LEU A 152 5.49 -6.75 -2.95
CA LEU A 152 4.22 -7.29 -3.44
C LEU A 152 3.05 -6.99 -2.49
N SER A 153 3.31 -6.80 -1.19
CA SER A 153 2.24 -6.63 -0.19
C SER A 153 1.25 -5.50 -0.50
N PRO A 154 1.66 -4.31 -0.97
CA PRO A 154 0.72 -3.25 -1.34
C PRO A 154 -0.13 -3.56 -2.58
N TRP A 155 0.30 -4.50 -3.43
CA TRP A 155 -0.34 -4.85 -4.70
C TRP A 155 -1.25 -6.08 -4.59
N ALA A 156 -1.16 -6.85 -3.50
CA ALA A 156 -2.05 -7.97 -3.24
C ALA A 156 -3.39 -7.46 -2.68
N MET A 157 -4.32 -7.09 -3.57
CA MET A 157 -5.54 -6.35 -3.24
C MET A 157 -6.79 -7.23 -3.20
N VAL A 158 -6.69 -8.45 -2.66
CA VAL A 158 -7.81 -9.42 -2.63
C VAL A 158 -9.03 -8.85 -1.90
N GLU A 159 -8.81 -8.14 -0.79
CA GLU A 159 -9.88 -7.48 -0.03
C GLU A 159 -10.60 -6.40 -0.82
N VAL A 160 -9.87 -5.66 -1.67
CA VAL A 160 -10.44 -4.59 -2.51
C VAL A 160 -11.22 -5.21 -3.67
N PHE A 161 -10.71 -6.30 -4.24
CA PHE A 161 -11.42 -7.08 -5.26
C PHE A 161 -12.76 -7.60 -4.73
N LEU A 162 -12.78 -8.23 -3.55
CA LEU A 162 -14.02 -8.75 -2.95
C LEU A 162 -15.06 -7.64 -2.68
N LEU A 163 -14.63 -6.43 -2.35
CA LEU A 163 -15.54 -5.28 -2.27
C LEU A 163 -16.08 -4.87 -3.64
N GLY A 164 -15.24 -4.85 -4.67
CA GLY A 164 -15.68 -4.61 -6.06
C GLY A 164 -16.71 -5.63 -6.53
N VAL A 165 -16.57 -6.90 -6.12
CA VAL A 165 -17.53 -7.98 -6.34
C VAL A 165 -18.86 -7.68 -5.66
N PHE A 166 -18.82 -7.27 -4.40
CA PHE A 166 -20.03 -6.96 -3.65
C PHE A 166 -20.81 -5.82 -4.33
N VAL A 167 -20.13 -4.76 -4.72
CA VAL A 167 -20.70 -3.62 -5.46
C VAL A 167 -21.25 -4.08 -6.83
N ALA A 168 -20.52 -4.94 -7.53
CA ALA A 168 -20.96 -5.51 -8.80
C ALA A 168 -22.24 -6.35 -8.64
N TYR A 169 -22.27 -7.24 -7.65
CA TYR A 169 -23.42 -8.08 -7.32
C TYR A 169 -24.67 -7.23 -7.03
N THR A 170 -24.54 -6.21 -6.17
CA THR A 170 -25.67 -5.31 -5.85
C THR A 170 -26.24 -4.59 -7.07
N LYS A 171 -25.41 -4.34 -8.08
CA LYS A 171 -25.87 -3.70 -9.33
C LYS A 171 -26.55 -4.67 -10.29
N LEU A 172 -26.28 -5.98 -10.17
CA LEU A 172 -26.80 -7.00 -11.07
C LEU A 172 -28.10 -7.64 -10.59
N ILE A 173 -28.32 -7.69 -9.27
CA ILE A 173 -29.52 -8.32 -8.70
C ILE A 173 -30.83 -7.61 -9.11
N ASP A 174 -30.76 -6.31 -9.41
CA ASP A 174 -31.91 -5.55 -9.91
C ASP A 174 -32.25 -5.87 -11.37
N LEU A 175 -31.30 -6.46 -12.11
CA LEU A 175 -31.43 -6.77 -13.52
C LEU A 175 -31.78 -8.24 -13.79
N ALA A 176 -31.33 -9.15 -12.93
CA ALA A 176 -31.46 -10.59 -13.16
C ALA A 176 -31.30 -11.44 -11.89
N HIS A 177 -31.53 -12.75 -12.03
CA HIS A 177 -31.20 -13.71 -10.98
C HIS A 177 -29.69 -13.98 -10.98
N VAL A 178 -29.02 -13.64 -9.88
CA VAL A 178 -27.57 -13.79 -9.72
C VAL A 178 -27.28 -14.77 -8.60
N GLU A 179 -26.66 -15.90 -8.93
CA GLU A 179 -26.25 -16.89 -7.95
C GLU A 179 -24.77 -16.71 -7.58
N VAL A 180 -24.50 -16.69 -6.28
CA VAL A 180 -23.16 -16.57 -5.72
C VAL A 180 -22.49 -17.94 -5.71
N GLY A 181 -21.41 -18.10 -6.49
CA GLY A 181 -20.67 -19.34 -6.59
C GLY A 181 -19.73 -19.59 -5.41
N VAL A 182 -19.19 -20.80 -5.34
CA VAL A 182 -18.25 -21.24 -4.28
C VAL A 182 -17.02 -20.34 -4.21
N ALA A 183 -16.56 -19.78 -5.34
CA ALA A 183 -15.35 -18.98 -5.38
C ALA A 183 -15.45 -17.72 -4.50
N VAL A 184 -16.63 -17.07 -4.40
CA VAL A 184 -16.82 -15.87 -3.56
C VAL A 184 -16.59 -16.18 -2.07
N TYR A 185 -17.12 -17.31 -1.58
CA TYR A 185 -16.90 -17.74 -0.20
C TYR A 185 -15.42 -18.06 0.06
N THR A 186 -14.76 -18.74 -0.89
CA THR A 186 -13.33 -19.05 -0.77
C THR A 186 -12.45 -17.82 -0.88
N LEU A 187 -12.86 -16.78 -1.63
CA LEU A 187 -12.19 -15.47 -1.66
C LEU A 187 -12.39 -14.71 -0.36
N GLY A 188 -13.55 -14.81 0.28
CA GLY A 188 -13.76 -14.33 1.65
C GLY A 188 -12.82 -15.01 2.65
N ALA A 189 -12.72 -16.34 2.59
CA ALA A 189 -11.78 -17.10 3.40
C ALA A 189 -10.31 -16.74 3.10
N LEU A 190 -9.96 -16.52 1.82
CA LEU A 190 -8.65 -16.05 1.39
C LEU A 190 -8.34 -14.66 1.96
N MET A 191 -9.27 -13.71 1.89
CA MET A 191 -9.14 -12.38 2.47
C MET A 191 -8.86 -12.45 3.97
N LEU A 192 -9.60 -13.28 4.70
CA LEU A 192 -9.37 -13.47 6.13
C LEU A 192 -8.01 -14.11 6.40
N ALA A 193 -7.60 -15.09 5.61
CA ALA A 193 -6.31 -15.76 5.75
C ALA A 193 -5.14 -14.80 5.45
N THR A 194 -5.20 -14.00 4.38
CA THR A 194 -4.16 -13.01 4.06
C THR A 194 -4.11 -11.89 5.10
N ALA A 195 -5.26 -11.39 5.56
CA ALA A 195 -5.33 -10.41 6.63
C ALA A 195 -4.77 -10.95 7.95
N ALA A 196 -5.06 -12.20 8.30
CA ALA A 196 -4.52 -12.87 9.48
C ALA A 196 -3.01 -13.12 9.36
N ALA A 197 -2.53 -13.51 8.17
CA ALA A 197 -1.09 -13.64 7.89
C ALA A 197 -0.37 -12.30 8.11
N ASP A 198 -0.86 -11.20 7.52
CA ASP A 198 -0.27 -9.87 7.68
C ASP A 198 -0.38 -9.34 9.13
N ALA A 199 -1.49 -9.62 9.82
CA ALA A 199 -1.70 -9.19 11.20
C ALA A 199 -0.80 -9.96 12.19
N THR A 200 -0.41 -11.19 11.87
CA THR A 200 0.45 -12.02 12.72
C THR A 200 1.92 -11.98 12.32
N LEU A 201 2.25 -11.58 11.10
CA LEU A 201 3.61 -11.43 10.60
C LEU A 201 4.34 -10.29 11.31
N ASP A 202 5.46 -10.62 11.96
CA ASP A 202 6.44 -9.65 12.43
C ASP A 202 7.57 -9.56 11.41
N HIS A 203 7.46 -8.59 10.49
CA HIS A 203 8.45 -8.37 9.43
C HIS A 203 9.87 -8.26 9.98
N MET A 204 10.01 -7.64 11.15
CA MET A 204 11.32 -7.36 11.74
C MET A 204 11.92 -8.61 12.38
N ALA A 205 11.10 -9.44 13.03
CA ALA A 205 11.53 -10.73 13.53
C ALA A 205 12.03 -11.65 12.40
N VAL A 206 11.42 -11.61 11.22
CA VAL A 206 11.87 -12.35 10.03
C VAL A 206 13.25 -11.86 9.57
N TRP A 207 13.43 -10.55 9.43
CA TRP A 207 14.74 -9.98 9.07
C TRP A 207 15.83 -10.29 10.10
N GLU A 208 15.51 -10.22 11.39
CA GLU A 208 16.43 -10.57 12.49
C GLU A 208 16.75 -12.07 12.51
N ALA A 209 15.81 -12.94 12.17
CA ALA A 209 16.04 -14.37 12.04
C ALA A 209 16.95 -14.69 10.84
N LEU A 210 16.73 -14.04 9.70
CA LEU A 210 17.62 -14.15 8.53
C LEU A 210 19.05 -13.69 8.87
N GLN A 211 19.18 -12.57 9.58
CA GLN A 211 20.46 -12.05 10.04
C GLN A 211 21.18 -13.02 11.00
N ARG A 212 20.48 -13.57 11.99
CA ARG A 212 21.04 -14.56 12.94
C ARG A 212 21.52 -15.83 12.25
N ARG A 213 20.92 -16.21 11.11
CA ARG A 213 21.34 -17.35 10.30
C ARG A 213 22.42 -17.01 9.26
N GLY A 214 22.90 -15.77 9.21
CA GLY A 214 23.87 -15.32 8.22
C GLY A 214 23.32 -15.25 6.79
N LEU A 215 21.99 -15.23 6.61
CA LEU A 215 21.31 -15.21 5.32
C LEU A 215 21.10 -13.77 4.83
N THR A 216 22.12 -12.94 4.91
CA THR A 216 22.09 -11.52 4.56
C THR A 216 22.70 -11.28 3.17
N ALA A 217 22.44 -10.10 2.60
CA ALA A 217 23.02 -9.72 1.30
C ALA A 217 24.56 -9.64 1.34
N ARG A 218 25.12 -9.23 2.49
CA ARG A 218 26.55 -9.27 2.79
C ARG A 218 26.73 -9.85 4.21
N PRO A 219 27.70 -10.76 4.45
CA PRO A 219 27.98 -11.23 5.80
C PRO A 219 28.34 -10.04 6.69
N MET A 220 27.65 -9.94 7.82
CA MET A 220 27.92 -8.94 8.85
C MET A 220 28.68 -9.66 9.97
N ASN A 221 29.97 -9.38 10.15
CA ASN A 221 30.66 -9.94 11.32
C ASN A 221 30.18 -9.21 12.58
N ALA A 222 30.09 -9.91 13.70
CA ALA A 222 29.78 -9.28 14.99
C ALA A 222 30.82 -8.20 15.37
N ALA A 223 32.06 -8.33 14.86
CA ALA A 223 33.11 -7.33 14.95
C ALA A 223 32.87 -6.07 14.09
N ASP A 224 32.03 -6.17 13.04
CA ASP A 224 31.65 -5.06 12.16
C ASP A 224 30.40 -4.32 12.64
N ALA A 225 29.72 -4.82 13.70
CA ALA A 225 28.64 -4.10 14.34
C ALA A 225 29.26 -2.86 15.01
N PRO A 226 29.07 -1.65 14.45
CA PRO A 226 29.70 -0.49 15.03
C PRO A 226 29.12 -0.32 16.44
N GLN A 227 29.97 0.04 17.41
CA GLN A 227 29.50 0.51 18.71
C GLN A 227 28.77 1.83 18.44
N LEU A 228 27.47 1.73 18.19
CA LEU A 228 26.67 2.83 17.69
C LEU A 228 26.17 3.69 18.86
N PRO A 229 26.37 5.01 18.79
CA PRO A 229 26.93 5.80 17.71
C PRO A 229 28.45 6.03 17.82
N VAL A 230 29.14 5.93 16.69
CA VAL A 230 30.53 6.39 16.53
C VAL A 230 30.51 7.88 16.17
N PRO A 231 31.24 8.77 16.86
CA PRO A 231 31.33 10.19 16.51
C PRO A 231 31.76 10.40 15.06
N GLY A 232 31.10 11.31 14.34
CA GLY A 232 31.42 11.64 12.94
C GLY A 232 30.85 10.70 11.87
N VAL A 233 30.24 9.57 12.24
CA VAL A 233 29.63 8.63 11.29
C VAL A 233 28.14 8.90 11.17
N ARG A 234 27.68 9.27 9.98
CA ARG A 234 26.24 9.43 9.69
C ARG A 234 25.56 8.07 9.64
N LEU A 235 24.55 7.89 10.49
CA LEU A 235 23.75 6.66 10.55
C LEU A 235 22.49 6.79 9.71
N LEU A 236 22.17 5.72 8.97
CA LEU A 236 21.01 5.64 8.08
C LEU A 236 20.18 4.41 8.44
N GLY A 237 18.86 4.58 8.54
CA GLY A 237 17.90 3.49 8.60
C GLY A 237 17.52 2.99 7.21
N CYS A 238 17.52 1.67 7.02
CA CYS A 238 16.98 1.04 5.83
C CYS A 238 15.45 1.10 5.81
N GLU A 239 14.84 1.62 4.74
CA GLU A 239 13.37 1.66 4.61
C GLU A 239 12.73 0.28 4.42
N CYS A 240 13.45 -0.65 3.79
CA CYS A 240 12.98 -2.01 3.56
C CYS A 240 13.00 -2.82 4.87
N CYS A 241 14.19 -3.09 5.40
CA CYS A 241 14.30 -3.96 6.56
C CYS A 241 14.32 -3.23 7.91
N GLY A 242 14.53 -1.90 7.98
CA GLY A 242 14.63 -1.17 9.25
C GLY A 242 15.99 -1.26 9.97
N LEU A 243 17.02 -1.85 9.36
CA LEU A 243 18.38 -1.89 9.94
C LEU A 243 19.00 -0.50 9.92
N VAL A 244 19.53 -0.05 11.06
CA VAL A 244 20.38 1.14 11.13
C VAL A 244 21.83 0.75 10.92
N THR A 245 22.49 1.40 9.98
CA THR A 245 23.88 1.14 9.60
C THR A 245 24.59 2.47 9.32
N PRO A 246 25.93 2.53 9.43
CA PRO A 246 26.71 3.61 8.84
C PRO A 246 26.33 3.84 7.38
N ALA A 247 26.47 5.09 6.93
CA ALA A 247 26.21 5.46 5.54
C ALA A 247 27.02 4.56 4.58
N ALA A 248 26.28 3.80 3.77
CA ALA A 248 26.80 2.88 2.76
C ALA A 248 25.85 2.91 1.55
N PRO A 249 26.29 2.52 0.34
CA PRO A 249 25.42 2.55 -0.84
C PRO A 249 24.30 1.49 -0.81
N ARG A 250 24.52 0.36 -0.11
CA ARG A 250 23.56 -0.75 -0.01
C ARG A 250 23.47 -1.29 1.41
N CYS A 251 22.27 -1.75 1.78
CA CYS A 251 22.02 -2.38 3.07
C CYS A 251 22.70 -3.74 3.14
N PRO A 252 23.50 -4.04 4.18
CA PRO A 252 24.15 -5.34 4.31
C PRO A 252 23.14 -6.48 4.58
N ARG A 253 21.95 -6.18 5.14
CA ARG A 253 20.91 -7.17 5.43
C ARG A 253 20.07 -7.55 4.22
N CYS A 254 19.35 -6.60 3.61
CA CYS A 254 18.41 -6.87 2.51
C CYS A 254 18.95 -6.51 1.11
N GLY A 255 20.11 -5.86 1.02
CA GLY A 255 20.71 -5.43 -0.24
C GLY A 255 20.02 -4.24 -0.92
N SER A 256 19.01 -3.62 -0.29
CA SER A 256 18.37 -2.41 -0.84
C SER A 256 19.36 -1.24 -0.90
N ARG A 257 19.15 -0.31 -1.83
CA ARG A 257 19.92 0.94 -1.84
C ARG A 257 19.58 1.72 -0.55
N LEU A 258 20.61 2.31 0.07
CA LEU A 258 20.43 3.17 1.23
C LEU A 258 20.59 4.61 0.81
N HIS A 259 19.73 5.46 1.33
CA HIS A 259 19.77 6.89 1.13
C HIS A 259 19.27 7.58 2.38
N ALA A 260 19.88 8.72 2.74
CA ALA A 260 19.44 9.48 3.90
C ALA A 260 18.00 9.99 3.74
N ARG A 261 17.65 10.44 2.53
CA ARG A 261 16.31 10.79 2.11
C ARG A 261 16.10 10.28 0.69
N LYS A 262 14.86 10.02 0.30
CA LYS A 262 14.54 9.59 -1.06
C LYS A 262 15.06 10.65 -2.08
N PRO A 263 15.86 10.25 -3.09
CA PRO A 263 16.41 11.20 -4.05
C PRO A 263 15.30 11.95 -4.80
N ASP A 264 15.44 13.28 -4.80
CA ASP A 264 14.54 14.23 -5.48
C ASP A 264 13.04 14.00 -5.18
N SER A 265 12.74 13.59 -3.95
CA SER A 265 11.38 13.19 -3.53
C SER A 265 10.32 14.26 -3.83
N LEU A 266 10.59 15.53 -3.50
CA LEU A 266 9.61 16.60 -3.68
C LEU A 266 9.27 16.86 -5.16
N ASN A 267 10.26 16.95 -6.05
CA ASN A 267 10.01 17.24 -7.46
C ASN A 267 9.37 16.05 -8.17
N ARG A 268 9.80 14.82 -7.85
CA ARG A 268 9.18 13.60 -8.37
C ARG A 268 7.73 13.45 -7.90
N THR A 269 7.44 13.74 -6.63
CA THR A 269 6.06 13.77 -6.12
C THR A 269 5.23 14.83 -6.86
N VAL A 270 5.76 16.05 -7.08
CA VAL A 270 5.05 17.09 -7.84
C VAL A 270 4.77 16.66 -9.27
N ALA A 271 5.75 16.08 -9.98
CA ALA A 271 5.56 15.59 -11.34
C ALA A 271 4.42 14.55 -11.43
N LEU A 272 4.37 13.62 -10.48
CA LEU A 272 3.29 12.63 -10.40
C LEU A 272 1.95 13.25 -10.02
N LEU A 273 1.92 14.26 -9.13
CA LEU A 273 0.69 14.98 -8.81
C LEU A 273 0.13 15.74 -10.01
N VAL A 274 0.99 16.39 -10.80
CA VAL A 274 0.59 17.06 -12.05
C VAL A 274 0.05 16.04 -13.05
N ALA A 275 0.75 14.93 -13.26
CA ALA A 275 0.28 13.85 -14.14
C ALA A 275 -1.08 13.29 -13.68
N ALA A 276 -1.27 13.06 -12.38
CA ALA A 276 -2.54 12.59 -11.83
C ALA A 276 -3.67 13.62 -12.01
N MET A 277 -3.41 14.92 -11.87
CA MET A 277 -4.40 15.96 -12.13
C MET A 277 -4.82 16.01 -13.60
N ILE A 278 -3.87 15.83 -14.53
CA ILE A 278 -4.16 15.77 -15.97
C ILE A 278 -5.05 14.55 -16.28
N LEU A 279 -4.74 13.38 -15.71
CA LEU A 279 -5.53 12.15 -15.90
C LEU A 279 -6.90 12.20 -15.20
N TYR A 280 -7.03 13.00 -14.13
CA TYR A 280 -8.27 13.13 -13.38
C TYR A 280 -9.40 13.79 -14.19
N ILE A 281 -9.05 14.69 -15.10
CA ILE A 281 -10.03 15.36 -15.97
C ILE A 281 -10.74 14.35 -16.90
N PRO A 282 -10.05 13.60 -17.79
CA PRO A 282 -10.70 12.60 -18.64
C PRO A 282 -11.32 11.47 -17.83
N ALA A 283 -10.77 11.10 -16.67
CA ALA A 283 -11.37 10.08 -15.80
C ALA A 283 -12.80 10.42 -15.35
N ASN A 284 -13.11 11.71 -15.15
CA ASN A 284 -14.44 12.15 -14.71
C ASN A 284 -15.34 12.64 -15.85
N LEU A 285 -14.76 13.07 -16.97
CA LEU A 285 -15.51 13.57 -18.13
C LEU A 285 -15.88 12.49 -19.15
N LEU A 286 -15.04 11.45 -19.31
CA LEU A 286 -15.28 10.41 -20.29
C LEU A 286 -16.21 9.30 -19.74
N PRO A 287 -16.95 8.61 -20.61
CA PRO A 287 -17.73 7.45 -20.22
C PRO A 287 -16.83 6.37 -19.61
N VAL A 288 -17.24 5.86 -18.45
CA VAL A 288 -16.54 4.79 -17.73
C VAL A 288 -17.06 3.44 -18.16
N MET A 289 -18.36 3.36 -18.46
CA MET A 289 -19.03 2.21 -19.01
C MET A 289 -20.13 2.68 -19.96
N THR A 290 -20.51 1.83 -20.90
CA THR A 290 -21.65 2.00 -21.79
C THR A 290 -22.45 0.72 -21.75
N ILE A 291 -23.71 0.83 -21.33
CA ILE A 291 -24.64 -0.28 -21.36
C ILE A 291 -25.31 -0.25 -22.73
N ILE A 292 -25.14 -1.32 -23.51
CA ILE A 292 -25.77 -1.46 -24.82
C ILE A 292 -26.93 -2.44 -24.67
N SER A 293 -28.16 -1.93 -24.83
CA SER A 293 -29.40 -2.71 -24.78
C SER A 293 -30.15 -2.53 -26.10
N PHE A 294 -30.49 -3.62 -26.79
CA PHE A 294 -31.21 -3.58 -28.08
C PHE A 294 -30.59 -2.64 -29.15
N GLY A 295 -29.26 -2.46 -29.12
CA GLY A 295 -28.52 -1.66 -30.11
C GLY A 295 -28.39 -0.17 -29.79
N SER A 296 -29.07 0.36 -28.76
CA SER A 296 -28.82 1.70 -28.22
C SER A 296 -27.84 1.63 -27.05
N GLY A 297 -26.87 2.54 -27.01
CA GLY A 297 -25.90 2.63 -25.93
C GLY A 297 -26.18 3.83 -25.04
N SER A 298 -26.27 3.62 -23.73
CA SER A 298 -26.26 4.70 -22.73
C SER A 298 -24.86 4.80 -22.11
N PRO A 299 -24.04 5.79 -22.52
CA PRO A 299 -22.75 6.02 -21.88
C PRO A 299 -22.94 6.71 -20.53
N SER A 300 -22.35 6.15 -19.48
CA SER A 300 -22.40 6.72 -18.12
C SER A 300 -20.99 7.07 -17.63
N THR A 301 -20.82 8.29 -17.12
CA THR A 301 -19.61 8.72 -16.41
C THR A 301 -19.65 8.21 -14.96
N ILE A 302 -18.58 8.41 -14.17
CA ILE A 302 -18.57 8.10 -12.73
C ILE A 302 -19.75 8.78 -12.03
N LEU A 303 -19.88 10.10 -12.24
CA LEU A 303 -20.94 10.88 -11.61
C LEU A 303 -22.32 10.50 -12.17
N GLY A 304 -22.43 10.23 -13.47
CA GLY A 304 -23.66 9.72 -14.06
C GLY A 304 -24.12 8.42 -13.40
N GLY A 305 -23.20 7.47 -13.21
CA GLY A 305 -23.50 6.22 -12.49
C GLY A 305 -23.91 6.44 -11.03
N VAL A 306 -23.32 7.42 -10.33
CA VAL A 306 -23.74 7.78 -8.96
C VAL A 306 -25.18 8.32 -8.95
N VAL A 307 -25.55 9.18 -9.91
CA VAL A 307 -26.90 9.74 -10.00
C VAL A 307 -27.91 8.65 -10.34
N GLU A 308 -27.63 7.80 -11.34
CA GLU A 308 -28.49 6.66 -11.69
C GLU A 308 -28.76 5.73 -10.49
N LEU A 309 -27.73 5.45 -9.68
CA LEU A 309 -27.87 4.64 -8.47
C LEU A 309 -28.71 5.34 -7.39
N ALA A 310 -28.58 6.66 -7.24
CA ALA A 310 -29.36 7.43 -6.28
C ALA A 310 -30.84 7.49 -6.70
N ASP A 311 -31.11 7.69 -7.99
CA ASP A 311 -32.46 7.71 -8.56
C ASP A 311 -33.15 6.35 -8.45
N ALA A 312 -32.38 5.25 -8.55
CA ALA A 312 -32.86 3.90 -8.28
C ALA A 312 -33.11 3.60 -6.79
N GLY A 313 -32.90 4.56 -5.89
CA GLY A 313 -33.09 4.41 -4.44
C GLY A 313 -31.94 3.69 -3.72
N MET A 314 -30.87 3.31 -4.43
CA MET A 314 -29.69 2.63 -3.88
C MET A 314 -28.68 3.62 -3.28
N TRP A 315 -29.14 4.47 -2.36
CA TRP A 315 -28.32 5.49 -1.69
C TRP A 315 -27.00 4.98 -1.11
N PRO A 316 -26.94 3.83 -0.41
CA PRO A 316 -25.68 3.33 0.13
C PRO A 316 -24.62 3.06 -0.96
N LEU A 317 -25.05 2.56 -2.12
CA LEU A 317 -24.15 2.25 -3.24
C LEU A 317 -23.68 3.51 -3.95
N ALA A 318 -24.60 4.46 -4.17
CA ALA A 318 -24.26 5.77 -4.76
C ALA A 318 -23.21 6.50 -3.92
N ILE A 319 -23.39 6.53 -2.59
CA ILE A 319 -22.41 7.12 -1.65
C ILE A 319 -21.07 6.39 -1.73
N LEU A 320 -21.08 5.05 -1.76
CA LEU A 320 -19.86 4.25 -1.83
C LEU A 320 -19.05 4.57 -3.09
N VAL A 321 -19.68 4.55 -4.27
CA VAL A 321 -19.03 4.85 -5.56
C VAL A 321 -18.53 6.30 -5.60
N PHE A 322 -19.36 7.26 -5.16
CA PHE A 322 -18.98 8.67 -5.09
C PHE A 322 -17.73 8.89 -4.22
N PHE A 323 -17.72 8.31 -3.01
CA PHE A 323 -16.59 8.43 -2.11
C PHE A 323 -15.34 7.73 -2.64
N ALA A 324 -15.47 6.52 -3.16
CA ALA A 324 -14.34 5.74 -3.67
C ALA A 324 -13.66 6.39 -4.87
N SER A 325 -14.44 7.01 -5.77
CA SER A 325 -13.96 7.41 -7.10
C SER A 325 -13.82 8.90 -7.33
N ILE A 326 -14.48 9.74 -6.53
CA ILE A 326 -14.33 11.20 -6.62
C ILE A 326 -13.63 11.70 -5.36
N THR A 327 -14.25 11.48 -4.20
CA THR A 327 -13.79 12.07 -2.94
C THR A 327 -12.40 11.57 -2.55
N VAL A 328 -12.15 10.26 -2.60
CA VAL A 328 -10.85 9.70 -2.18
C VAL A 328 -9.68 10.18 -3.06
N PRO A 329 -9.73 10.12 -4.40
CA PRO A 329 -8.67 10.67 -5.25
C PRO A 329 -8.43 12.17 -5.01
N VAL A 330 -9.50 12.97 -4.87
CA VAL A 330 -9.40 14.41 -4.58
C VAL A 330 -8.71 14.64 -3.24
N LEU A 331 -9.12 13.93 -2.18
CA LEU A 331 -8.51 14.03 -0.86
C LEU A 331 -7.03 13.64 -0.88
N LYS A 332 -6.64 12.63 -1.67
CA LYS A 332 -5.22 12.26 -1.86
C LYS A 332 -4.44 13.37 -2.55
N LEU A 333 -4.98 13.93 -3.65
CA LEU A 333 -4.32 15.02 -4.39
C LEU A 333 -4.13 16.25 -3.51
N ILE A 334 -5.19 16.70 -2.81
CA ILE A 334 -5.13 17.84 -1.88
C ILE A 334 -4.16 17.54 -0.73
N GLY A 335 -4.24 16.36 -0.13
CA GLY A 335 -3.39 15.95 0.97
C GLY A 335 -1.91 15.98 0.60
N LEU A 336 -1.53 15.37 -0.53
CA LEU A 336 -0.14 15.36 -0.99
C LEU A 336 0.35 16.76 -1.40
N TRP A 337 -0.48 17.55 -2.09
CA TRP A 337 -0.14 18.94 -2.43
C TRP A 337 0.12 19.79 -1.18
N LEU A 338 -0.74 19.68 -0.17
CA LEU A 338 -0.56 20.36 1.11
C LEU A 338 0.77 19.95 1.74
N LEU A 339 1.10 18.66 1.76
CA LEU A 339 2.36 18.17 2.32
C LEU A 339 3.58 18.70 1.56
N VAL A 340 3.53 18.76 0.23
CA VAL A 340 4.61 19.32 -0.59
C VAL A 340 4.80 20.82 -0.34
N ILE A 341 3.73 21.62 -0.44
CA ILE A 341 3.79 23.09 -0.30
C ILE A 341 4.31 23.46 1.09
N THR A 342 3.76 22.84 2.14
CA THR A 342 4.18 23.10 3.52
C THR A 342 5.61 22.67 3.80
N THR A 343 6.13 21.67 3.09
CA THR A 343 7.54 21.25 3.19
C THR A 343 8.47 22.23 2.48
N ARG A 344 8.11 22.67 1.25
CA ARG A 344 8.88 23.68 0.50
C ARG A 344 8.96 25.02 1.24
N ASN A 345 7.86 25.42 1.89
CA ASN A 345 7.82 26.66 2.69
C ASN A 345 8.47 26.50 4.08
N ALA A 346 9.13 25.37 4.35
CA ALA A 346 9.76 25.04 5.62
C ALA A 346 8.84 25.32 6.83
N SER A 347 7.55 24.98 6.71
CA SER A 347 6.58 25.29 7.75
C SER A 347 6.72 24.33 8.94
N SER A 348 6.85 24.86 10.15
CA SER A 348 6.81 24.10 11.41
C SER A 348 5.39 23.88 11.93
N TRP A 349 4.38 24.33 11.18
CA TRP A 349 2.98 24.21 11.57
C TRP A 349 2.54 22.73 11.63
N ARG A 350 2.01 22.33 12.79
CA ARG A 350 1.31 21.05 13.07
C ARG A 350 1.93 19.80 12.42
N LEU A 351 3.25 19.60 12.58
CA LEU A 351 4.00 18.49 11.97
C LEU A 351 3.45 17.09 12.30
N ARG A 352 2.94 16.90 13.53
CA ARG A 352 2.29 15.64 13.95
C ARG A 352 1.02 15.35 13.16
N GLU A 353 0.18 16.36 12.95
CA GLU A 353 -1.06 16.23 12.16
C GLU A 353 -0.74 15.98 10.69
N ARG A 354 0.24 16.69 10.11
CA ARG A 354 0.69 16.44 8.74
C ARG A 354 1.25 15.01 8.56
N THR A 355 1.97 14.49 9.56
CA THR A 355 2.41 13.09 9.55
C THR A 355 1.22 12.12 9.64
N ARG A 356 0.15 12.48 10.35
CA ARG A 356 -1.10 11.71 10.37
C ARG A 356 -1.80 11.75 9.01
N ILE A 357 -1.89 12.91 8.36
CA ILE A 357 -2.44 13.07 7.00
C ILE A 357 -1.67 12.17 6.03
N TYR A 358 -0.34 12.20 6.04
CA TYR A 358 0.48 11.31 5.21
C TYR A 358 0.10 9.82 5.41
N ARG A 359 -0.02 9.36 6.66
CA ARG A 359 -0.39 7.97 6.96
C ARG A 359 -1.79 7.60 6.45
N ILE A 360 -2.75 8.53 6.54
CA ILE A 360 -4.10 8.32 6.00
C ILE A 360 -4.05 8.23 4.48
N VAL A 361 -3.38 9.17 3.82
CA VAL A 361 -3.22 9.21 2.35
C VAL A 361 -2.56 7.92 1.83
N GLU A 362 -1.49 7.47 2.47
CA GLU A 362 -0.77 6.23 2.15
C GLU A 362 -1.68 5.00 2.36
N GLY A 363 -2.41 4.93 3.48
CA GLY A 363 -3.27 3.80 3.79
C GLY A 363 -4.53 3.68 2.93
N VAL A 364 -5.10 4.81 2.49
CA VAL A 364 -6.27 4.85 1.60
C VAL A 364 -5.86 4.51 0.14
N GLY A 365 -4.56 4.53 -0.18
CA GLY A 365 -3.92 4.14 -1.45
C GLY A 365 -4.68 3.08 -2.27
N ARG A 366 -4.63 1.83 -1.79
CA ARG A 366 -5.17 0.64 -2.46
C ARG A 366 -6.69 0.61 -2.63
N TRP A 367 -7.45 1.30 -1.77
CA TRP A 367 -8.91 1.23 -1.76
C TRP A 367 -9.57 1.94 -2.94
N SER A 368 -8.85 2.83 -3.61
CA SER A 368 -9.37 3.49 -4.83
C SER A 368 -9.48 2.56 -6.04
N MET A 369 -8.98 1.32 -5.96
CA MET A 369 -9.07 0.32 -7.03
C MET A 369 -10.43 -0.41 -7.09
N ILE A 370 -11.33 -0.20 -6.11
CA ILE A 370 -12.64 -0.88 -6.05
C ILE A 370 -13.39 -0.78 -7.37
N ASP A 371 -13.48 0.41 -7.96
CA ASP A 371 -14.25 0.64 -9.18
C ASP A 371 -13.66 -0.03 -10.42
N VAL A 372 -12.33 -0.09 -10.52
CA VAL A 372 -11.65 -0.80 -11.62
C VAL A 372 -11.98 -2.29 -11.54
N PHE A 373 -11.99 -2.87 -10.34
CA PHE A 373 -12.38 -4.26 -10.13
C PHE A 373 -13.86 -4.50 -10.41
N MET A 374 -14.75 -3.62 -9.91
CA MET A 374 -16.18 -3.67 -10.20
C MET A 374 -16.44 -3.72 -11.71
N ILE A 375 -15.82 -2.84 -12.50
CA ILE A 375 -16.02 -2.78 -13.96
C ILE A 375 -15.50 -4.05 -14.63
N SER A 376 -14.34 -4.58 -14.20
CA SER A 376 -13.82 -5.84 -14.71
C SER A 376 -14.78 -7.01 -14.51
N ILE A 377 -15.48 -7.04 -13.37
CA ILE A 377 -16.45 -8.09 -13.05
C ILE A 377 -17.75 -7.89 -13.85
N LEU A 378 -18.27 -6.65 -13.89
CA LEU A 378 -19.47 -6.32 -14.66
C LEU A 378 -19.34 -6.67 -16.14
N THR A 379 -18.19 -6.36 -16.72
CA THR A 379 -17.90 -6.65 -18.13
C THR A 379 -17.83 -8.15 -18.40
N ALA A 380 -17.26 -8.93 -17.48
CA ALA A 380 -17.22 -10.39 -17.61
C ALA A 380 -18.59 -11.06 -17.45
N ILE A 381 -19.46 -10.54 -16.57
CA ILE A 381 -20.76 -11.15 -16.30
C ILE A 381 -21.79 -10.80 -17.37
N VAL A 382 -21.91 -9.52 -17.72
CA VAL A 382 -22.97 -9.01 -18.60
C VAL A 382 -22.50 -9.03 -20.05
N ARG A 383 -22.32 -10.25 -20.57
CA ARG A 383 -22.02 -10.51 -21.98
C ARG A 383 -23.01 -11.50 -22.58
N LEU A 384 -24.30 -11.16 -22.59
CA LEU A 384 -25.36 -12.04 -23.08
C LEU A 384 -25.63 -11.93 -24.59
N GLY A 385 -24.62 -11.57 -25.38
CA GLY A 385 -24.77 -11.40 -26.83
C GLY A 385 -25.60 -10.17 -27.18
N THR A 386 -26.73 -10.34 -27.88
CA THR A 386 -27.51 -9.23 -28.46
C THR A 386 -28.48 -8.53 -27.49
N LEU A 387 -28.70 -9.09 -26.29
CA LEU A 387 -29.69 -8.57 -25.33
C LEU A 387 -29.15 -7.38 -24.54
N ALA A 388 -28.05 -7.58 -23.82
CA ALA A 388 -27.38 -6.55 -23.05
C ALA A 388 -25.86 -6.84 -22.99
N THR A 389 -25.04 -5.83 -23.24
CA THR A 389 -23.59 -5.90 -23.05
C THR A 389 -23.08 -4.67 -22.34
N ILE A 390 -22.16 -4.85 -21.40
CA ILE A 390 -21.45 -3.75 -20.76
C ILE A 390 -20.10 -3.60 -21.44
N ARG A 391 -19.90 -2.45 -22.09
CA ARG A 391 -18.59 -2.08 -22.63
C ARG A 391 -17.93 -1.06 -21.71
N PRO A 392 -16.70 -1.31 -21.24
CA PRO A 392 -15.95 -0.32 -20.52
C PRO A 392 -15.52 0.81 -21.48
N GLY A 393 -15.54 2.03 -20.97
CA GLY A 393 -15.17 3.23 -21.73
C GLY A 393 -13.77 3.76 -21.36
N PRO A 394 -13.23 4.71 -22.13
CA PRO A 394 -11.89 5.26 -21.89
C PRO A 394 -11.72 5.98 -20.54
N GLY A 395 -12.83 6.35 -19.89
CA GLY A 395 -12.84 6.91 -18.54
C GLY A 395 -12.22 5.96 -17.51
N VAL A 396 -12.46 4.64 -17.60
CA VAL A 396 -11.91 3.68 -16.63
C VAL A 396 -10.39 3.55 -16.71
N THR A 397 -9.82 3.61 -17.92
CA THR A 397 -8.37 3.57 -18.11
C THR A 397 -7.70 4.81 -17.51
N SER A 398 -8.29 5.98 -17.76
CA SER A 398 -7.82 7.25 -17.17
C SER A 398 -7.92 7.23 -15.64
N PHE A 399 -9.04 6.72 -15.11
CA PHE A 399 -9.27 6.57 -13.67
C PHE A 399 -8.24 5.63 -13.02
N CYS A 400 -8.00 4.46 -13.61
CA CYS A 400 -6.96 3.53 -13.15
C CYS A 400 -5.57 4.20 -13.14
N GLY A 401 -5.27 4.99 -14.17
CA GLY A 401 -4.06 5.81 -14.24
C GLY A 401 -3.93 6.78 -13.05
N VAL A 402 -4.99 7.52 -12.70
CA VAL A 402 -5.00 8.40 -11.52
C VAL A 402 -4.68 7.61 -10.25
N VAL A 403 -5.33 6.46 -10.04
CA VAL A 403 -5.15 5.65 -8.84
C VAL A 403 -3.71 5.16 -8.72
N ILE A 404 -3.14 4.61 -9.79
CA ILE A 404 -1.76 4.10 -9.80
C ILE A 404 -0.76 5.25 -9.60
N VAL A 405 -0.90 6.36 -10.34
CA VAL A 405 0.01 7.50 -10.25
C VAL A 405 -0.02 8.13 -8.85
N THR A 406 -1.20 8.29 -8.25
CA THR A 406 -1.31 8.83 -6.88
C THR A 406 -0.75 7.87 -5.83
N MET A 407 -0.87 6.56 -6.04
CA MET A 407 -0.24 5.56 -5.17
C MET A 407 1.29 5.67 -5.23
N PHE A 408 1.88 5.80 -6.42
CA PHE A 408 3.32 6.06 -6.58
C PHE A 408 3.75 7.41 -6.00
N ALA A 409 2.94 8.46 -6.15
CA ALA A 409 3.24 9.79 -5.59
C ALA A 409 3.38 9.74 -4.06
N ALA A 410 2.47 9.02 -3.38
CA ALA A 410 2.53 8.78 -1.95
C ALA A 410 3.76 7.95 -1.55
N MET A 411 4.06 6.87 -2.28
CA MET A 411 5.24 6.03 -2.04
C MET A 411 6.57 6.77 -2.25
N ILE A 412 6.64 7.73 -3.17
CA ILE A 412 7.86 8.50 -3.45
C ILE A 412 8.05 9.66 -2.46
N PHE A 413 6.97 10.21 -1.92
CA PHE A 413 7.05 11.25 -0.92
C PHE A 413 7.79 10.75 0.34
N ASP A 414 8.74 11.53 0.83
CA ASP A 414 9.49 11.25 2.05
C ASP A 414 9.01 12.15 3.19
N PRO A 415 8.17 11.67 4.11
CA PRO A 415 7.63 12.47 5.21
C PRO A 415 8.71 13.03 6.14
N ARG A 416 9.91 12.45 6.16
CA ARG A 416 11.04 12.94 6.98
C ARG A 416 11.49 14.33 6.55
N LEU A 417 11.35 14.67 5.27
CA LEU A 417 11.69 16.01 4.74
C LEU A 417 10.89 17.13 5.39
N MET A 418 9.65 16.84 5.82
CA MET A 418 8.80 17.80 6.53
C MET A 418 9.42 18.22 7.87
N TRP A 419 10.00 17.24 8.57
CA TRP A 419 10.64 17.46 9.87
C TRP A 419 12.00 18.14 9.71
N ASP A 420 12.81 17.71 8.75
CA ASP A 420 14.10 18.36 8.43
C ASP A 420 13.93 19.83 8.03
N ALA A 421 12.90 20.15 7.23
CA ALA A 421 12.63 21.52 6.80
C ALA A 421 12.23 22.41 7.98
N ALA A 422 11.45 21.88 8.93
CA ALA A 422 11.07 22.61 10.13
C ALA A 422 12.24 22.84 11.09
N GLU A 423 13.12 21.84 11.27
CA GLU A 423 14.33 21.94 12.09
C GLU A 423 15.27 23.03 11.55
N ARG A 424 15.57 23.00 10.25
CA ARG A 424 16.43 24.02 9.60
C ARG A 424 15.91 25.44 9.80
N ARG A 425 14.59 25.65 9.74
CA ARG A 425 13.98 26.97 9.97
C ARG A 425 14.09 27.41 11.43
N GLN A 426 13.99 26.49 12.38
CA GLN A 426 14.18 26.80 13.80
C GLN A 426 15.63 27.18 14.09
N GLU A 427 16.59 26.46 13.51
CA GLU A 427 18.02 26.77 13.63
C GLU A 427 18.36 28.14 13.04
N GLN A 428 17.79 28.51 11.89
CA GLN A 428 17.97 29.84 11.30
C GLN A 428 17.37 30.98 12.13
N ARG A 429 16.29 30.74 12.87
CA ARG A 429 15.69 31.72 13.78
C ARG A 429 16.42 31.81 15.14
N GLY A 430 17.13 30.75 15.53
CA GLY A 430 17.72 30.55 16.86
C GLY A 430 18.85 31.47 17.34
N PRO A 431 19.66 32.15 16.49
CA PRO A 431 20.70 33.07 16.98
C PRO A 431 20.30 34.55 16.93
N ALA A 432 19.23 34.92 16.21
CA ALA A 432 18.83 36.32 16.04
C ALA A 432 18.15 36.90 17.29
N THR A 433 17.37 36.10 18.01
CA THR A 433 16.64 36.52 19.22
C THR A 433 17.52 36.67 20.45
N MET A 434 18.66 35.98 20.55
CA MET A 434 19.63 36.22 21.64
C MET A 434 20.39 37.53 21.46
N ARG A 435 20.71 37.92 20.22
CA ARG A 435 21.38 39.19 19.93
C ARG A 435 20.48 40.40 20.12
N THR A 436 19.20 40.34 19.76
CA THR A 436 18.25 41.44 20.01
C THR A 436 17.85 41.55 21.48
N ALA A 437 17.77 40.45 22.23
CA ALA A 437 17.55 40.49 23.68
C ALA A 437 18.77 41.05 24.45
N GLN A 438 20.00 40.76 24.01
CA GLN A 438 21.22 41.34 24.60
C GLN A 438 21.48 42.80 24.17
N ALA A 439 21.00 43.22 23.00
CA ALA A 439 21.09 44.60 22.53
C ALA A 439 19.98 45.50 23.10
N ALA A 440 18.88 44.94 23.60
CA ALA A 440 17.84 45.67 24.35
C ALA A 440 18.10 45.71 25.86
N ALA A 441 19.13 44.97 26.34
CA ALA A 441 19.57 44.93 27.74
C ALA A 441 20.92 45.66 27.97
N ARG A 442 21.42 46.36 26.94
CA ARG A 442 22.47 47.38 27.00
C ARG A 442 21.85 48.70 26.60
#